data_AF-A1SXJ0-F1
#
_entry.id   AF-A1SXJ0-F1
#
_cell.length_a   1.000
_cell.length_b   1.000
_cell.length_c   1.000
_cell.angle_alpha   90.00
_cell.angle_beta   90.00
_cell.angle_gamma   90.00
#
_symmetry.space_group_name_H-M   'P 1'
#
loop_
_entity.id
_entity.type
_entity.pdbx_description
1 polymer ?
#
loop_
_entity_poly.entity_id
_entity_poly.type
_entity_poly.pdbx_seq_one_letter_code
_entity_poly.pdbx_strand_id
1 'polypeptide(L)'
;MNVNDQQLPQSRYHKVIENSFKWVPLDKRKSKFGGPMTPRKAELRNPLLWLAREGKELYLVNSSAEIIDFVGAGTGGFQTVDDDCISVSSKKKYKYEYKNVKLNDAVKVEEFDGFYDLDYVLQVSLRIQSKNLGNIEILTSPKKGGIGETVLLWDTMENGNHVSIKNCD
;
A
#
# COMPACT_ATOMS: atom_id res chain seq x y z
N MET A 1 2.69 -24.89 37.16
CA MET A 1 3.20 -23.91 36.19
C MET A 1 2.73 -24.37 34.81
N ASN A 2 1.65 -23.79 34.30
CA ASN A 2 1.21 -23.98 32.91
C ASN A 2 0.93 -22.58 32.38
N VAL A 3 1.88 -22.06 31.62
CA VAL A 3 1.70 -20.80 30.89
C VAL A 3 0.92 -21.20 29.64
N ASN A 4 -0.39 -20.98 29.68
CA ASN A 4 -1.24 -21.06 28.52
C ASN A 4 -0.75 -20.01 27.52
N ASP A 5 -0.16 -20.46 26.41
CA ASP A 5 -0.05 -19.70 25.17
C ASP A 5 -1.46 -19.42 24.65
N GLN A 6 -2.07 -18.36 25.21
CA GLN A 6 -3.22 -17.74 24.59
C GLN A 6 -2.72 -17.07 23.30
N GLN A 7 -2.88 -17.79 22.19
CA GLN A 7 -2.95 -17.18 20.86
C GLN A 7 -3.91 -15.99 20.95
N LEU A 8 -3.34 -14.79 20.85
CA LEU A 8 -4.10 -13.56 20.71
C LEU A 8 -5.10 -13.74 19.55
N PRO A 9 -6.37 -13.35 19.71
CA PRO A 9 -7.35 -13.49 18.65
C PRO A 9 -6.85 -12.75 17.41
N GLN A 10 -6.79 -13.45 16.27
CA GLN A 10 -6.57 -12.84 14.96
C GLN A 10 -7.67 -11.80 14.73
N SER A 11 -7.36 -10.56 15.09
CA SER A 11 -8.28 -9.46 14.99
C SER A 11 -8.61 -9.26 13.50
N ARG A 12 -9.85 -8.89 13.19
CA ARG A 12 -10.39 -8.62 11.82
C ARG A 12 -9.64 -7.54 11.01
N TYR A 13 -8.45 -7.13 11.45
CA TYR A 13 -7.69 -6.01 10.93
C TYR A 13 -6.55 -6.47 9.99
N HIS A 14 -5.83 -7.54 10.31
CA HIS A 14 -4.71 -8.01 9.48
C HIS A 14 -5.18 -9.04 8.45
N LYS A 15 -4.79 -8.86 7.18
CA LYS A 15 -5.15 -9.78 6.10
C LYS A 15 -3.98 -9.95 5.16
N VAL A 16 -3.68 -11.20 4.83
CA VAL A 16 -2.69 -11.60 3.83
C VAL A 16 -3.43 -12.38 2.76
N ILE A 17 -3.18 -12.06 1.50
CA ILE A 17 -3.75 -12.76 0.36
C ILE A 17 -2.59 -13.27 -0.50
N GLU A 18 -2.55 -14.58 -0.68
CA GLU A 18 -1.48 -15.25 -1.43
C GLU A 18 -1.76 -15.16 -2.94
N ASN A 19 -0.81 -14.61 -3.70
CA ASN A 19 -0.75 -14.67 -5.17
C ASN A 19 -2.06 -14.25 -5.90
N SER A 20 -2.80 -13.29 -5.35
CA SER A 20 -4.12 -12.90 -5.87
C SER A 20 -4.06 -11.77 -6.90
N PHE A 21 -3.09 -10.89 -6.80
CA PHE A 21 -3.02 -9.68 -7.62
C PHE A 21 -2.06 -9.86 -8.80
N LYS A 22 -2.53 -9.53 -10.01
CA LYS A 22 -1.71 -9.53 -11.22
C LYS A 22 -1.57 -8.11 -11.76
N TRP A 23 -0.32 -7.67 -11.93
CA TRP A 23 -0.04 -6.40 -12.57
C TRP A 23 -0.38 -6.46 -14.07
N VAL A 24 -1.14 -5.48 -14.55
CA VAL A 24 -1.37 -5.26 -15.97
C VAL A 24 -0.84 -3.87 -16.33
N PRO A 25 0.16 -3.75 -17.23
CA PRO A 25 0.65 -2.45 -17.69
C PRO A 25 -0.45 -1.54 -18.23
N LEU A 26 -0.35 -0.23 -18.00
CA LEU A 26 -1.39 0.75 -18.32
C LEU A 26 -1.77 0.80 -19.81
N ASP A 27 -0.83 0.49 -20.70
CA ASP A 27 -0.99 0.38 -22.16
C ASP A 27 -1.75 -0.88 -22.58
N LYS A 28 -1.73 -1.93 -21.76
CA LYS A 28 -2.44 -3.20 -22.01
C LYS A 28 -3.82 -3.27 -21.34
N ARG A 29 -4.20 -2.24 -20.58
CA ARG A 29 -5.50 -2.20 -19.89
C ARG A 29 -6.62 -1.85 -20.86
N LYS A 30 -7.75 -2.54 -20.70
CA LYS A 30 -8.98 -2.21 -21.43
C LYS A 30 -9.59 -0.92 -20.88
N SER A 31 -10.24 -0.14 -21.76
CA SER A 31 -11.01 1.02 -21.34
C SER A 31 -12.15 0.60 -20.40
N LYS A 32 -12.29 1.30 -19.27
CA LYS A 32 -13.42 1.11 -18.34
C LYS A 32 -14.77 1.46 -18.97
N PHE A 33 -14.76 2.25 -20.05
CA PHE A 33 -15.96 2.75 -20.73
C PHE A 33 -16.22 2.06 -22.08
N GLY A 34 -15.55 0.93 -22.37
CA GLY A 34 -15.83 0.11 -23.56
C GLY A 34 -15.41 0.69 -24.92
N GLY A 35 -14.67 1.80 -24.94
CA GLY A 35 -14.17 2.45 -26.17
C GLY A 35 -12.68 2.19 -26.48
N PRO A 36 -12.21 2.60 -27.68
CA PRO A 36 -10.79 2.54 -28.02
C PRO A 36 -9.98 3.40 -27.06
N MET A 37 -8.96 2.81 -26.43
CA MET A 37 -8.04 3.55 -25.57
C MET A 37 -7.10 4.37 -26.44
N THR A 38 -6.81 5.61 -26.05
CA THR A 38 -5.75 6.38 -26.70
C THR A 38 -4.43 5.60 -26.60
N PRO A 39 -3.63 5.52 -27.67
CA PRO A 39 -2.34 4.83 -27.61
C PRO A 39 -1.48 5.42 -26.51
N ARG A 40 -1.04 4.58 -25.57
CA ARG A 40 -0.11 4.96 -24.52
C ARG A 40 1.27 4.43 -24.87
N LYS A 41 2.32 5.12 -24.42
CA LYS A 41 3.67 4.59 -24.49
C LYS A 41 3.70 3.25 -23.73
N ALA A 42 4.32 2.23 -24.33
CA ALA A 42 4.45 0.93 -23.70
C ALA A 42 5.22 1.07 -22.38
N GLU A 43 4.66 0.52 -21.30
CA GLU A 43 5.33 0.44 -20.01
C GLU A 43 6.08 -0.90 -19.95
N LEU A 44 7.40 -0.83 -20.01
CA LEU A 44 8.28 -2.00 -20.04
C LEU A 44 8.73 -2.42 -18.64
N ARG A 45 8.60 -1.54 -17.64
CA ARG A 45 8.98 -1.79 -16.26
C ARG A 45 7.94 -2.63 -15.55
N ASN A 46 8.38 -3.42 -14.57
CA ASN A 46 7.51 -4.18 -13.68
C ASN A 46 7.58 -3.61 -12.26
N PRO A 47 6.46 -3.53 -11.53
CA PRO A 47 6.50 -3.08 -10.16
C PRO A 47 7.16 -4.13 -9.26
N LEU A 48 8.09 -3.72 -8.41
CA LEU A 48 8.57 -4.54 -7.29
C LEU A 48 7.60 -4.45 -6.11
N LEU A 49 7.16 -3.23 -5.82
CA LEU A 49 6.18 -2.93 -4.78
C LEU A 49 5.08 -2.06 -5.37
N TRP A 50 3.83 -2.42 -5.13
CA TRP A 50 2.69 -1.64 -5.58
C TRP A 50 1.48 -1.83 -4.69
N LEU A 51 0.60 -0.85 -4.71
CA LEU A 51 -0.67 -0.87 -4.01
C LEU A 51 -1.76 -1.37 -4.95
N ALA A 52 -2.56 -2.33 -4.48
CA ALA A 52 -3.73 -2.84 -5.15
C ALA A 52 -4.98 -2.54 -4.31
N ARG A 53 -6.08 -2.19 -4.97
CA ARG A 53 -7.37 -1.95 -4.29
C ARG A 53 -8.35 -3.04 -4.62
N GLU A 54 -8.96 -3.62 -3.59
CA GLU A 54 -10.05 -4.58 -3.71
C GLU A 54 -11.22 -4.11 -2.85
N GLY A 55 -12.27 -3.62 -3.51
CA GLY A 55 -13.39 -2.97 -2.85
C GLY A 55 -12.96 -1.78 -1.99
N LYS A 56 -13.14 -1.93 -0.68
CA LYS A 56 -12.81 -0.93 0.35
C LYS A 56 -11.40 -1.09 0.91
N GLU A 57 -10.69 -2.17 0.59
CA GLU A 57 -9.39 -2.48 1.19
C GLU A 57 -8.25 -2.15 0.23
N LEU A 58 -7.12 -1.72 0.80
CA LEU A 58 -5.88 -1.47 0.08
C LEU A 58 -4.81 -2.45 0.55
N TYR A 59 -4.11 -3.03 -0.41
CA TYR A 59 -3.08 -4.03 -0.21
C TYR A 59 -1.74 -3.55 -0.74
N LEU A 60 -0.68 -3.79 0.00
CA LEU A 60 0.68 -3.77 -0.53
C LEU A 60 0.97 -5.15 -1.13
N VAL A 61 1.27 -5.19 -2.43
CA VAL A 61 1.67 -6.39 -3.15
C VAL A 61 3.19 -6.43 -3.23
N ASN A 62 3.78 -7.52 -2.75
CA ASN A 62 5.20 -7.82 -2.92
C ASN A 62 5.40 -8.55 -4.25
N SER A 63 5.71 -7.84 -5.33
CA SER A 63 6.05 -8.46 -6.62
C SER A 63 7.57 -8.63 -6.80
N SER A 64 8.36 -8.37 -5.76
CA SER A 64 9.80 -8.60 -5.77
C SER A 64 10.13 -10.08 -5.60
N ALA A 65 11.28 -10.51 -6.11
CA ALA A 65 11.75 -11.90 -6.00
C ALA A 65 12.31 -12.28 -4.61
N GLU A 66 12.02 -11.48 -3.57
CA GLU A 66 12.50 -11.71 -2.22
C GLU A 66 11.39 -11.68 -1.17
N ILE A 67 11.70 -12.22 0.01
CA ILE A 67 10.85 -12.12 1.18
C ILE A 67 11.12 -10.76 1.84
N ILE A 68 10.05 -10.04 2.14
CA ILE A 68 10.13 -8.82 2.94
C ILE A 68 10.08 -9.22 4.42
N ASP A 69 11.15 -8.93 5.14
CA ASP A 69 11.30 -9.27 6.55
C ASP A 69 10.27 -8.54 7.42
N PHE A 70 9.99 -7.28 7.09
CA PHE A 70 9.01 -6.46 7.81
C PHE A 70 8.25 -5.48 6.91
N VAL A 71 6.94 -5.40 7.12
CA VAL A 71 6.06 -4.35 6.58
C VAL A 71 5.34 -3.69 7.74
N GLY A 72 5.55 -2.40 7.95
CA GLY A 72 4.75 -1.57 8.84
C GLY A 72 3.94 -0.58 8.01
N ALA A 73 2.62 -0.54 8.18
CA ALA A 73 1.76 0.41 7.49
C ALA A 73 1.11 1.37 8.49
N GLY A 74 1.23 2.66 8.22
CA GLY A 74 0.61 3.74 8.97
C GLY A 74 -0.28 4.59 8.06
N THR A 75 -1.32 5.16 8.66
CA THR A 75 -2.18 6.14 8.00
C THR A 75 -1.76 7.52 8.47
N GLY A 76 -1.40 8.37 7.51
CA GLY A 76 -1.30 9.82 7.70
C GLY A 76 -2.43 10.51 6.94
N GLY A 77 -2.58 11.81 7.17
CA GLY A 77 -3.57 12.59 6.44
C GLY A 77 -4.07 13.75 7.27
N PHE A 78 -5.08 14.42 6.73
CA PHE A 78 -5.73 15.52 7.40
C PHE A 78 -7.20 15.61 7.01
N GLN A 79 -8.00 16.10 7.95
CA GLN A 79 -9.39 16.46 7.74
C GLN A 79 -9.48 17.98 7.60
N THR A 80 -10.15 18.45 6.56
CA THR A 80 -10.52 19.87 6.43
C THR A 80 -11.86 20.08 7.13
N VAL A 81 -11.92 21.00 8.09
CA VAL A 81 -13.14 21.38 8.81
C VAL A 81 -13.28 22.89 8.67
N ASP A 82 -14.06 23.33 7.70
CA ASP A 82 -14.19 24.74 7.30
C ASP A 82 -12.81 25.40 7.02
N ASP A 83 -12.40 26.38 7.84
CA ASP A 83 -11.12 27.09 7.71
C ASP A 83 -9.94 26.37 8.40
N ASP A 84 -10.20 25.25 9.09
CA ASP A 84 -9.20 24.52 9.88
C ASP A 84 -8.81 23.17 9.27
N CYS A 85 -7.60 22.72 9.60
CA CYS A 85 -7.02 21.45 9.17
C CYS A 85 -6.54 20.66 10.38
N ILE A 86 -7.10 19.46 10.60
CA ILE A 86 -6.70 18.56 11.69
C ILE A 86 -5.94 17.38 11.13
N SER A 87 -4.69 17.20 11.54
CA SER A 87 -3.86 16.05 11.15
C SER A 87 -4.34 14.77 11.82
N VAL A 88 -4.56 13.72 11.02
CA VAL A 88 -4.88 12.38 11.51
C VAL A 88 -3.56 11.66 11.78
N SER A 89 -3.26 11.40 13.05
CA SER A 89 -2.13 10.57 13.46
C SER A 89 -2.58 9.47 14.42
N SER A 90 -2.15 8.24 14.16
CA SER A 90 -2.40 7.12 15.07
C SER A 90 -1.42 7.16 16.23
N LYS A 91 -1.88 6.84 17.46
CA LYS A 91 -1.02 6.73 18.66
C LYS A 91 0.04 5.62 18.53
N LYS A 92 -0.23 4.60 17.71
CA LYS A 92 0.73 3.54 17.38
C LYS A 92 1.51 3.95 16.14
N LYS A 93 2.81 3.62 16.12
CA LYS A 93 3.71 3.90 14.98
C LYS A 93 3.21 3.27 13.68
N TYR A 94 2.63 2.06 13.76
CA TYR A 94 2.00 1.37 12.64
C TYR A 94 0.60 0.88 13.04
N LYS A 95 -0.34 0.98 12.09
CA LYS A 95 -1.69 0.40 12.16
C LYS A 95 -1.65 -1.09 11.83
N TYR A 96 -0.87 -1.46 10.82
CA TYR A 96 -0.63 -2.85 10.44
C TYR A 96 0.85 -3.18 10.47
N GLU A 97 1.17 -4.40 10.88
CA GLU A 97 2.53 -4.93 10.93
C GLU A 97 2.52 -6.37 10.44
N TYR A 98 3.42 -6.69 9.52
CA TYR A 98 3.60 -8.02 8.97
C TYR A 98 5.09 -8.38 8.97
N LYS A 99 5.37 -9.66 9.09
CA LYS A 99 6.72 -10.23 9.00
C LYS A 99 6.74 -11.34 7.96
N ASN A 100 7.87 -11.49 7.28
CA ASN A 100 8.10 -12.54 6.30
C ASN A 100 7.04 -12.57 5.17
N VAL A 101 6.74 -11.41 4.58
CA VAL A 101 5.80 -11.33 3.46
C VAL A 101 6.46 -11.93 2.22
N LYS A 102 5.91 -13.03 1.70
CA LYS A 102 6.54 -13.78 0.61
C LYS A 102 6.40 -13.07 -0.72
N LEU A 103 7.11 -13.57 -1.72
CA LEU A 103 6.92 -13.22 -3.12
C LEU A 103 5.44 -13.42 -3.51
N ASN A 104 4.89 -12.43 -4.20
CA ASN A 104 3.53 -12.32 -4.70
C ASN A 104 2.43 -12.30 -3.63
N ASP A 105 2.79 -12.28 -2.34
CA ASP A 105 1.81 -12.06 -1.28
C ASP A 105 1.40 -10.58 -1.25
N ALA A 106 0.16 -10.37 -0.87
CA ALA A 106 -0.42 -9.05 -0.68
C ALA A 106 -0.91 -8.90 0.75
N VAL A 107 -0.49 -7.83 1.42
CA VAL A 107 -0.85 -7.56 2.82
C VAL A 107 -1.71 -6.30 2.92
N LYS A 108 -2.76 -6.35 3.73
CA LYS A 108 -3.66 -5.21 3.93
C LYS A 108 -2.93 -4.07 4.64
N VAL A 109 -2.94 -2.89 4.03
CA VAL A 109 -2.26 -1.69 4.55
C VAL A 109 -3.20 -0.53 4.81
N GLU A 110 -4.41 -0.55 4.24
CA GLU A 110 -5.45 0.44 4.55
C GLU A 110 -6.87 -0.12 4.30
N GLU A 111 -7.88 0.51 4.89
CA GLU A 111 -9.28 0.33 4.58
C GLU A 111 -9.98 1.69 4.45
N PHE A 112 -10.73 1.88 3.37
CA PHE A 112 -11.50 3.07 3.03
C PHE A 112 -13.00 2.77 3.12
N ASP A 113 -13.73 3.40 4.03
CA ASP A 113 -15.15 3.15 4.21
C ASP A 113 -16.03 3.81 3.13
N GLY A 114 -15.47 4.79 2.40
CA GLY A 114 -16.05 5.43 1.22
C GLY A 114 -17.23 6.37 1.47
N PHE A 115 -17.79 6.44 2.68
CA PHE A 115 -18.87 7.37 3.02
C PHE A 115 -18.38 8.44 4.00
N TYR A 116 -17.63 8.06 5.04
CA TYR A 116 -17.02 9.00 5.97
C TYR A 116 -15.68 9.52 5.44
N ASP A 117 -14.95 8.73 4.66
CA ASP A 117 -13.65 9.12 4.08
C ASP A 117 -13.72 10.14 2.93
N LEU A 118 -14.92 10.52 2.49
CA LEU A 118 -15.08 11.42 1.35
C LEU A 118 -14.47 12.80 1.61
N ASP A 119 -14.50 13.27 2.86
CA ASP A 119 -13.92 14.57 3.25
C ASP A 119 -12.52 14.45 3.84
N TYR A 120 -11.93 13.26 3.85
CA TYR A 120 -10.56 13.03 4.30
C TYR A 120 -9.59 13.02 3.12
N VAL A 121 -8.44 13.66 3.32
CA VAL A 121 -7.27 13.47 2.47
C VAL A 121 -6.38 12.44 3.14
N LEU A 122 -6.30 11.25 2.54
CA LEU A 122 -5.63 10.09 3.12
C LEU A 122 -4.27 9.88 2.47
N GLN A 123 -3.28 9.58 3.31
CA GLN A 123 -1.91 9.27 2.92
C GLN A 123 -1.49 7.96 3.55
N VAL A 124 -0.87 7.08 2.77
CA VAL A 124 -0.31 5.83 3.28
C VAL A 124 1.19 6.01 3.45
N SER A 125 1.68 5.72 4.65
CA SER A 125 3.10 5.58 4.95
C SER A 125 3.41 4.10 5.20
N LEU A 126 4.47 3.61 4.56
CA LEU A 126 4.93 2.24 4.70
C LEU A 126 6.38 2.24 5.15
N ARG A 127 6.73 1.34 6.05
CA ARG A 127 8.11 0.95 6.30
C ARG A 127 8.32 -0.47 5.82
N ILE A 128 9.34 -0.65 4.99
CA ILE A 128 9.71 -1.94 4.40
C ILE A 128 11.13 -2.26 4.85
N GLN A 129 11.34 -3.48 5.34
CA GLN A 129 12.67 -4.04 5.58
C GLN A 129 12.82 -5.32 4.79
N SER A 130 13.86 -5.39 3.98
CA SER A 130 14.22 -6.60 3.23
C SER A 130 15.72 -6.63 2.98
N LYS A 131 16.21 -7.79 2.54
CA LYS A 131 17.63 -8.00 2.30
C LYS A 131 18.18 -7.09 1.20
N ASN A 132 17.49 -6.95 0.05
CA ASN A 132 18.03 -6.16 -1.06
C ASN A 132 17.56 -4.70 -1.04
N LEU A 133 16.35 -4.40 -0.57
CA LEU A 133 15.87 -3.01 -0.48
C LEU A 133 16.40 -2.29 0.78
N GLY A 134 16.97 -3.03 1.74
CA GLY A 134 17.36 -2.49 3.03
C GLY A 134 16.14 -2.07 3.85
N ASN A 135 16.28 -0.97 4.61
CA ASN A 135 15.24 -0.41 5.45
C ASN A 135 14.76 0.91 4.85
N ILE A 136 13.59 0.91 4.23
CA ILE A 136 13.04 2.07 3.51
C ILE A 136 11.70 2.51 4.10
N GLU A 137 11.44 3.81 4.04
CA GLU A 137 10.13 4.40 4.28
C GLU A 137 9.59 4.96 2.97
N ILE A 138 8.33 4.62 2.67
CA ILE A 138 7.62 4.98 1.46
C ILE A 138 6.42 5.82 1.88
N LEU A 139 6.28 7.01 1.28
CA LEU A 139 5.09 7.85 1.44
C LEU A 139 4.42 8.03 0.08
N THR A 140 3.14 7.67 0.02
CA THR A 140 2.29 7.99 -1.13
C THR A 140 1.91 9.47 -1.12
N SER A 141 1.45 9.99 -2.26
CA SER A 141 0.79 11.30 -2.24
C SER A 141 -0.56 11.25 -1.50
N PRO A 142 -0.91 12.27 -0.70
CA PRO A 142 -2.22 12.39 -0.10
C PRO A 142 -3.31 12.50 -1.19
N LYS A 143 -4.42 11.76 -1.04
CA LYS A 143 -5.55 11.80 -1.99
C LYS A 143 -6.90 11.83 -1.27
N LYS A 144 -7.80 12.69 -1.76
CA LYS A 144 -9.21 12.71 -1.38
C LYS A 144 -9.94 11.49 -1.95
N GLY A 145 -10.79 10.84 -1.14
CA GLY A 145 -11.52 9.63 -1.55
C GLY A 145 -10.70 8.34 -1.58
N GLY A 146 -9.50 8.37 -0.99
CA GLY A 146 -8.63 7.22 -0.79
C GLY A 146 -7.65 6.95 -1.94
N ILE A 147 -6.72 6.06 -1.65
CA ILE A 147 -5.63 5.69 -2.56
C ILE A 147 -6.09 4.53 -3.42
N GLY A 148 -5.84 4.64 -4.73
CA GLY A 148 -6.12 3.59 -5.69
C GLY A 148 -4.87 2.76 -6.00
N GLU A 149 -4.96 1.98 -7.07
CA GLU A 149 -3.80 1.23 -7.54
C GLU A 149 -2.63 2.17 -7.88
N THR A 150 -1.47 1.93 -7.27
CA THR A 150 -0.32 2.83 -7.35
C THR A 150 0.97 2.02 -7.28
N VAL A 151 1.83 2.13 -8.30
CA VAL A 151 3.18 1.56 -8.20
C VAL A 151 3.98 2.39 -7.21
N LEU A 152 4.69 1.72 -6.29
CA LEU A 152 5.54 2.36 -5.29
C LEU A 152 6.99 2.37 -5.75
N LEU A 153 7.47 1.22 -6.22
CA LEU A 153 8.85 1.01 -6.66
C LEU A 153 8.87 0.12 -7.91
N TRP A 154 9.60 0.54 -8.94
CA TRP A 154 9.83 -0.24 -10.16
C TRP A 154 11.05 -1.15 -10.04
N ASP A 155 11.13 -2.17 -10.90
CA ASP A 155 12.30 -3.04 -11.07
C ASP A 155 13.57 -2.28 -11.51
N THR A 156 13.41 -1.11 -12.12
CA THR A 156 14.50 -0.15 -12.39
C THR A 156 14.97 0.63 -11.17
N MET A 157 14.41 0.35 -9.98
CA MET A 157 14.62 1.10 -8.73
C MET A 157 14.14 2.56 -8.78
N GLU A 158 13.39 2.92 -9.83
CA GLU A 158 12.72 4.22 -9.90
C GLU A 158 11.48 4.24 -9.02
N ASN A 159 11.24 5.39 -8.39
CA ASN A 159 10.03 5.58 -7.60
C ASN A 159 8.78 5.60 -8.50
N GLY A 160 7.66 5.18 -7.92
CA GLY A 160 6.34 5.39 -8.48
C GLY A 160 6.00 6.88 -8.65
N ASN A 161 5.01 7.15 -9.50
CA ASN A 161 4.59 8.52 -9.74
C ASN A 161 4.03 9.17 -8.45
N HIS A 162 4.60 10.30 -8.06
CA HIS A 162 4.30 11.02 -6.82
C HIS A 162 4.45 10.16 -5.54
N VAL A 163 5.41 9.23 -5.55
CA VAL A 163 5.81 8.44 -4.38
C VAL A 163 7.19 8.89 -3.91
N SER A 164 7.32 9.14 -2.61
CA SER A 164 8.60 9.44 -1.98
C SER A 164 9.11 8.19 -1.29
N ILE A 165 10.39 7.85 -1.51
CA ILE A 165 11.08 6.75 -0.85
C ILE A 165 12.35 7.31 -0.23
N LYS A 166 12.61 6.98 1.03
CA LYS A 166 13.84 7.33 1.74
C LYS A 166 14.37 6.11 2.49
N ASN A 167 15.69 6.03 2.61
CA ASN A 167 16.31 5.06 3.51
C ASN A 167 16.10 5.51 4.96
N CYS A 168 15.92 4.54 5.85
CA CYS A 168 15.92 4.76 7.28
C CYS A 168 17.26 4.30 7.85
N ASP A 169 17.89 5.17 8.63
CA ASP A 169 19.04 4.83 9.46
C ASP A 169 18.67 3.81 10.55
#